data_AF-A0A1A7BWK1-F1
#
_entry.id   AF-A0A1A7BWK1-F1
#
_cell.length_a   1.000
_cell.length_b   1.000
_cell.length_c   1.000
_cell.angle_alpha   90.00
_cell.angle_beta   90.00
_cell.angle_gamma   90.00
#
_symmetry.space_group_name_H-M   'P 1'
#
loop_
_entity.id
_entity.type
_entity.pdbx_description
1 polymer ?
#
loop_
_entity_poly.entity_id
_entity_poly.type
_entity_poly.pdbx_seq_one_letter_code
_entity_poly.pdbx_strand_id
1 'polypeptide(L)'
;MQAHVKTLSQPQRAAMLARVEKDAIGFASGTRSANQAWVFFDPYCSYCSDLWRETSLLKNQVAFVWIPVALLGDDSAALGAAMLDAAQPASLMWANEEAMRHAGTAMTLTAEPSEASLAKVALNTELMITVDPAARPPSVPLMYYRSSSGQVEIIAGAMDARALKAAMKLK
;
A
#
# COMPACT_ATOMS: atom_id res chain seq x y z
N MET A 1 -1.50 -6.15 14.64
CA MET A 1 -2.22 -5.19 13.77
C MET A 1 -3.72 -5.46 13.66
N GLN A 2 -4.16 -6.63 13.16
CA GLN A 2 -5.60 -6.88 12.89
C GLN A 2 -6.54 -6.71 14.12
N ALA A 3 -6.11 -7.10 15.31
CA ALA A 3 -6.90 -6.88 16.53
C ALA A 3 -7.02 -5.38 16.87
N HIS A 4 -5.93 -4.63 16.71
CA HIS A 4 -5.88 -3.19 16.97
C HIS A 4 -6.80 -2.41 16.04
N VAL A 5 -6.75 -2.66 14.72
CA VAL A 5 -7.63 -1.92 13.79
C VAL A 5 -9.11 -2.09 14.14
N LYS A 6 -9.52 -3.25 14.67
CA LYS A 6 -10.91 -3.50 15.10
C LYS A 6 -11.34 -2.68 16.31
N THR A 7 -10.42 -2.17 17.13
CA THR A 7 -10.75 -1.32 18.29
C THR A 7 -10.95 0.15 17.91
N LEU A 8 -10.45 0.57 16.73
CA LEU A 8 -10.57 1.94 16.26
C LEU A 8 -12.03 2.30 15.94
N SER A 9 -12.52 3.39 16.53
CA SER A 9 -13.80 3.99 16.22
C SER A 9 -13.82 4.61 14.81
N GLN A 10 -15.02 4.80 14.25
CA GLN A 10 -15.17 5.42 12.94
C GLN A 10 -14.58 6.84 12.84
N PRO A 11 -14.74 7.73 13.83
CA PRO A 11 -14.07 9.03 13.82
C PRO A 11 -12.53 8.92 13.78
N GLN A 12 -11.94 7.96 14.50
CA GLN A 12 -10.49 7.72 14.45
C GLN A 12 -10.07 7.27 13.06
N ARG A 13 -10.76 6.27 12.48
CA ARG A 13 -10.46 5.77 11.13
C ARG A 13 -10.61 6.87 10.08
N ALA A 14 -11.65 7.70 10.18
CA ALA A 14 -11.89 8.81 9.28
C ALA A 14 -10.78 9.87 9.36
N ALA A 15 -10.34 10.22 10.56
CA ALA A 15 -9.21 11.14 10.76
C ALA A 15 -7.90 10.57 10.20
N MET A 16 -7.67 9.26 10.39
CA MET A 16 -6.51 8.57 9.82
C MET A 16 -6.52 8.59 8.29
N LEU A 17 -7.62 8.18 7.65
CA LEU A 17 -7.74 8.21 6.20
C LEU A 17 -7.59 9.64 5.66
N ALA A 18 -8.16 10.65 6.31
CA ALA A 18 -8.01 12.04 5.87
C ALA A 18 -6.54 12.49 5.87
N ARG A 19 -5.72 12.05 6.84
CA ARG A 19 -4.27 12.30 6.81
C ARG A 19 -3.57 11.55 5.69
N VAL A 20 -3.94 10.29 5.45
CA VAL A 20 -3.39 9.48 4.35
C VAL A 20 -3.72 10.11 3.00
N GLU A 21 -4.98 10.51 2.78
CA GLU A 21 -5.44 11.18 1.55
C GLU A 21 -4.68 12.47 1.27
N LYS A 22 -4.32 13.21 2.33
CA LYS A 22 -3.64 14.50 2.24
C LYS A 22 -2.13 14.37 2.03
N ASP A 23 -1.49 13.50 2.82
CA ASP A 23 -0.04 13.53 3.02
C ASP A 23 0.68 12.36 2.33
N ALA A 24 -0.01 11.27 1.97
CA ALA A 24 0.64 10.10 1.40
C ALA A 24 1.05 10.31 -0.06
N ILE A 25 2.22 9.79 -0.41
CA ILE A 25 2.80 9.94 -1.74
C ILE A 25 2.93 8.54 -2.35
N GLY A 26 2.16 8.28 -3.41
CA GLY A 26 2.11 6.97 -4.03
C GLY A 26 1.87 7.05 -5.53
N PHE A 27 1.82 5.88 -6.16
CA PHE A 27 1.43 5.75 -7.55
C PHE A 27 0.10 5.02 -7.68
N ALA A 28 -0.64 5.33 -8.75
CA ALA A 28 -1.94 4.73 -9.00
C ALA A 28 -1.82 3.40 -9.74
N SER A 29 -2.72 2.46 -9.43
CA SER A 29 -3.03 1.32 -10.30
C SER A 29 -4.54 1.15 -10.44
N GLY A 30 -4.95 0.51 -11.54
CA GLY A 30 -6.35 0.41 -11.93
C GLY A 30 -6.89 1.62 -12.69
N THR A 31 -8.13 1.52 -13.15
CA THR A 31 -8.86 2.59 -13.82
C THR A 31 -9.47 3.53 -12.81
N ARG A 32 -9.69 4.80 -13.18
CA ARG A 32 -10.43 5.76 -12.36
C ARG A 32 -11.79 5.16 -11.98
N SER A 33 -12.02 5.00 -10.68
CA SER A 33 -13.22 4.40 -10.10
C SER A 33 -13.76 5.26 -8.97
N ALA A 34 -15.04 5.12 -8.65
CA ALA A 34 -15.64 5.68 -7.44
C ALA A 34 -15.10 4.99 -6.16
N ASN A 35 -14.58 3.77 -6.29
CA ASN A 35 -13.92 3.06 -5.20
C ASN A 35 -12.43 3.35 -5.26
N GLN A 36 -11.90 3.97 -4.20
CA GLN A 36 -10.47 4.25 -4.07
C GLN A 36 -9.94 3.64 -2.77
N ALA A 37 -8.73 3.08 -2.83
CA ALA A 37 -8.04 2.52 -1.67
C ALA A 37 -6.58 2.97 -1.66
N TRP A 38 -6.03 3.20 -0.47
CA TRP A 38 -4.64 3.60 -0.23
C TRP A 38 -3.94 2.46 0.49
N VAL A 39 -2.81 2.01 -0.03
CA VAL A 39 -2.12 0.81 0.46
C VAL A 39 -0.68 1.18 0.81
N PHE A 40 -0.35 1.18 2.09
CA PHE A 40 1.05 1.18 2.51
C PHE A 40 1.64 -0.20 2.26
N PHE A 41 2.79 -0.25 1.59
CA PHE A 41 3.48 -1.50 1.25
C PHE A 41 4.99 -1.34 1.32
N ASP A 42 5.68 -2.45 1.56
CA ASP A 42 7.13 -2.53 1.51
C ASP A 42 7.53 -3.48 0.35
N PRO A 43 8.55 -3.17 -0.48
CA PRO A 43 8.97 -4.03 -1.59
C PRO A 43 9.43 -5.44 -1.19
N TYR A 44 9.91 -5.65 0.04
CA TYR A 44 10.35 -6.95 0.58
C TYR A 44 9.22 -7.75 1.26
N CYS A 45 8.00 -7.22 1.28
CA CYS A 45 6.86 -7.85 1.94
C CYS A 45 6.15 -8.83 1.00
N SER A 46 6.28 -10.14 1.25
CA SER A 46 5.61 -11.18 0.43
C SER A 46 4.08 -11.03 0.43
N TYR A 47 3.48 -10.68 1.57
CA TYR A 47 2.04 -10.38 1.65
C TYR A 47 1.63 -9.18 0.80
N CYS A 48 2.52 -8.20 0.64
CA CYS A 48 2.28 -7.02 -0.18
C CYS A 48 2.34 -7.37 -1.66
N SER A 49 3.30 -8.23 -2.04
CA SER A 49 3.41 -8.86 -3.36
C SER A 49 2.14 -9.63 -3.72
N ASP A 50 1.64 -10.46 -2.80
CA ASP A 50 0.39 -11.20 -2.99
C ASP A 50 -0.82 -10.26 -3.14
N LEU A 51 -0.94 -9.24 -2.28
CA LEU A 51 -2.02 -8.26 -2.39
C LEU A 51 -1.99 -7.49 -3.72
N TRP A 52 -0.80 -7.11 -4.21
CA TRP A 52 -0.65 -6.48 -5.52
C TRP A 52 -1.21 -7.36 -6.64
N ARG A 53 -0.92 -8.67 -6.60
CA ARG A 53 -1.44 -9.62 -7.58
C ARG A 53 -2.97 -9.72 -7.52
N GLU A 54 -3.53 -9.86 -6.33
CA GLU A 54 -4.97 -10.01 -6.12
C GLU A 54 -5.76 -8.75 -6.52
N THR A 55 -5.24 -7.57 -6.17
CA THR A 55 -5.86 -6.28 -6.55
C THR A 55 -5.84 -6.02 -8.05
N SER A 56 -4.89 -6.59 -8.80
CA SER A 56 -4.85 -6.48 -10.26
C SER A 56 -6.08 -7.09 -10.95
N LEU A 57 -6.71 -8.09 -10.32
CA LEU A 57 -7.97 -8.69 -10.78
C LEU A 57 -9.17 -7.73 -10.61
N LEU A 58 -9.02 -6.72 -9.75
CA LEU A 58 -10.02 -5.69 -9.46
C LEU A 58 -9.68 -4.35 -10.11
N LYS A 59 -8.69 -4.30 -11.01
CA LYS A 59 -8.18 -3.06 -11.63
C LYS A 59 -9.24 -2.21 -12.35
N ASN A 60 -10.35 -2.81 -12.78
CA ASN A 60 -11.46 -2.10 -13.43
C ASN A 60 -12.56 -1.64 -12.46
N GLN A 61 -12.45 -1.97 -11.17
CA GLN A 61 -13.46 -1.73 -10.15
C GLN A 61 -12.97 -0.81 -9.03
N VAL A 62 -11.65 -0.78 -8.78
CA VAL A 62 -11.04 0.00 -7.70
C VAL A 62 -9.79 0.70 -8.24
N ALA A 63 -9.64 1.98 -7.90
CA ALA A 63 -8.40 2.71 -8.07
C ALA A 63 -7.55 2.56 -6.81
N PHE A 64 -6.37 1.99 -6.92
CA PHE A 64 -5.46 1.82 -5.78
C PHE A 64 -4.35 2.88 -5.83
N VAL A 65 -4.01 3.45 -4.69
CA VAL A 65 -2.82 4.28 -4.50
C VAL A 65 -1.84 3.47 -3.65
N TRP A 66 -0.73 3.05 -4.25
CA TRP A 66 0.31 2.27 -3.60
C TRP A 66 1.37 3.21 -3.04
N ILE A 67 1.57 3.14 -1.73
CA ILE A 67 2.38 4.06 -0.94
C ILE A 67 3.59 3.27 -0.41
N PRO A 68 4.78 3.42 -1.02
CA PRO A 68 5.96 2.68 -0.59
C PRO A 68 6.46 3.19 0.76
N VAL A 69 6.83 2.26 1.63
CA VAL A 69 7.51 2.48 2.92
C VAL A 69 8.77 1.62 3.02
N ALA A 70 9.64 1.93 3.98
CA ALA A 70 10.85 1.18 4.25
C ALA A 70 10.84 0.63 5.69
N LEU A 71 10.44 -0.64 5.84
CA LEU A 71 10.28 -1.32 7.11
C LEU A 71 11.04 -2.66 7.20
N LEU A 72 11.27 -3.34 6.08
CA LEU A 72 11.67 -4.76 6.11
C LEU A 72 13.09 -5.02 5.59
N GLY A 73 13.38 -4.72 4.33
CA GLY A 73 14.69 -4.96 3.73
C GLY A 73 15.56 -3.71 3.64
N ASP A 74 16.87 -3.89 3.55
CA ASP A 74 17.85 -2.78 3.46
C ASP A 74 17.57 -1.86 2.27
N ASP A 75 17.20 -2.42 1.11
CA ASP A 75 16.91 -1.67 -0.11
C ASP A 75 15.44 -1.25 -0.26
N SER A 76 14.60 -1.42 0.77
CA SER A 76 13.17 -1.10 0.69
C SER A 76 12.93 0.37 0.31
N ALA A 77 13.74 1.27 0.86
CA ALA A 77 13.69 2.70 0.54
C ALA A 77 14.03 2.96 -0.92
N ALA A 78 15.11 2.35 -1.42
CA ALA A 78 15.58 2.55 -2.78
C ALA A 78 14.58 1.99 -3.80
N LEU A 79 14.07 0.78 -3.58
CA LEU A 79 13.07 0.16 -4.45
C LEU A 79 11.75 0.95 -4.48
N GLY A 80 11.27 1.37 -3.31
CA GLY A 80 10.09 2.22 -3.21
C GLY A 80 10.26 3.54 -3.95
N ALA A 81 11.45 4.16 -3.84
CA ALA A 81 11.76 5.41 -4.52
C ALA A 81 11.89 5.22 -6.04
N ALA A 82 12.50 4.13 -6.50
CA ALA A 82 12.58 3.78 -7.92
C ALA A 82 11.18 3.58 -8.54
N MET A 83 10.25 2.99 -7.79
CA MET A 83 8.85 2.92 -8.21
C MET A 83 8.22 4.31 -8.32
N LEU A 84 8.47 5.24 -7.39
CA LEU A 84 7.94 6.61 -7.47
C LEU A 84 8.53 7.42 -8.64
N ASP A 85 9.78 7.16 -9.04
CA ASP A 85 10.45 7.83 -10.16
C ASP A 85 10.09 7.26 -11.53
N ALA A 86 9.63 6.01 -11.58
CA ALA A 86 9.36 5.34 -12.84
C ALA A 86 8.22 5.98 -13.61
N ALA A 87 8.40 6.11 -14.93
CA ALA A 87 7.30 6.47 -15.84
C ALA A 87 6.17 5.43 -15.83
N GLN A 88 6.50 4.17 -15.48
CA GLN A 88 5.57 3.04 -15.42
C GLN A 88 5.78 2.28 -14.10
N PRO A 89 5.31 2.82 -12.97
CA PRO A 89 5.53 2.24 -11.63
C PRO A 89 4.96 0.82 -11.50
N ALA A 90 3.81 0.57 -12.13
CA ALA A 90 3.17 -0.75 -12.13
C ALA A 90 4.03 -1.83 -12.80
N SER A 91 4.87 -1.48 -13.77
CA SER A 91 5.78 -2.43 -14.42
C SER A 91 6.91 -2.85 -13.47
N LEU A 92 7.44 -1.92 -12.68
CA LEU A 92 8.40 -2.24 -11.62
C LEU A 92 7.77 -3.04 -10.49
N MET A 93 6.53 -2.73 -10.10
CA MET A 93 5.79 -3.56 -9.13
C MET A 93 5.63 -4.99 -9.59
N TRP A 94 5.33 -5.24 -10.88
CA TRP A 94 5.28 -6.60 -11.40
C TRP A 94 6.63 -7.29 -11.45
N ALA A 95 7.69 -6.59 -11.84
CA ALA A 95 9.04 -7.15 -11.79
C ALA A 95 9.45 -7.54 -10.36
N ASN A 96 9.10 -6.71 -9.37
CA ASN A 96 9.33 -6.99 -7.97
C ASN A 96 8.46 -8.15 -7.46
N GLU A 97 7.17 -8.20 -7.83
CA GLU A 97 6.27 -9.30 -7.46
C GLU A 97 6.78 -10.65 -8.00
N GLU A 98 7.25 -10.66 -9.25
CA GLU A 98 7.82 -11.84 -9.87
C GLU A 98 9.10 -12.31 -9.16
N ALA A 99 9.98 -11.37 -8.78
CA ALA A 99 11.19 -11.66 -8.01
C ALA A 99 10.83 -12.22 -6.62
N MET A 100 9.90 -11.59 -5.90
CA MET A 100 9.42 -12.07 -4.60
C MET A 100 8.84 -13.49 -4.70
N ARG A 101 8.10 -13.79 -5.76
CA ARG A 101 7.48 -15.10 -5.97
C ARG A 101 8.50 -16.20 -6.31
N HIS A 102 9.53 -15.88 -7.08
CA HIS A 102 10.49 -16.87 -7.57
C HIS A 102 11.76 -17.01 -6.72
N ALA A 103 12.31 -15.88 -6.28
CA ALA A 103 13.54 -15.82 -5.51
C ALA A 103 13.31 -15.67 -4.00
N GLY A 104 12.07 -15.38 -3.58
CA GLY A 104 11.74 -15.13 -2.16
C GLY A 104 12.28 -13.80 -1.64
N THR A 105 12.75 -12.91 -2.52
CA THR A 105 13.36 -11.62 -2.18
C THR A 105 13.02 -10.58 -3.25
N ALA A 106 13.13 -9.30 -2.88
CA ALA A 106 12.84 -8.19 -3.76
C ALA A 106 13.81 -8.14 -4.95
N MET A 107 13.40 -7.48 -6.03
CA MET A 107 14.25 -7.31 -7.21
C MET A 107 15.48 -6.45 -6.90
N THR A 108 16.57 -6.67 -7.65
CA THR A 108 17.76 -5.82 -7.58
C THR A 108 17.60 -4.61 -8.49
N LEU A 109 17.90 -3.42 -7.97
CA LEU A 109 17.95 -2.21 -8.78
C LEU A 109 19.17 -2.18 -9.69
N THR A 110 19.00 -1.60 -10.87
CA THR A 110 20.10 -1.41 -11.85
C THR A 110 20.56 0.04 -11.93
N ALA A 111 19.85 0.95 -11.26
CA ALA A 111 20.17 2.37 -11.13
C ALA A 111 19.64 2.90 -9.80
N GLU A 112 20.33 3.89 -9.25
CA GLU A 112 19.93 4.58 -8.04
C GLU A 112 18.71 5.49 -8.30
N PRO A 113 17.71 5.51 -7.40
CA PRO A 113 16.59 6.45 -7.49
C PRO A 113 17.03 7.86 -7.10
N SER A 114 16.17 8.85 -7.38
CA SER A 114 16.43 10.24 -7.00
C SER A 114 16.36 10.44 -5.47
N GLU A 115 17.18 11.34 -4.95
CA GLU A 115 17.12 11.78 -3.55
C GLU A 115 15.73 12.32 -3.18
N ALA A 116 15.06 12.99 -4.12
CA ALA A 116 13.71 13.49 -3.93
C ALA A 116 12.71 12.36 -3.67
N SER A 117 12.84 11.21 -4.36
CA SER A 117 11.96 10.07 -4.14
C SER A 117 12.33 9.24 -2.92
N LEU A 118 13.61 9.17 -2.55
CA LEU A 118 14.02 8.63 -1.25
C LEU A 118 13.39 9.41 -0.09
N ALA A 119 13.40 10.75 -0.16
CA ALA A 119 12.75 11.61 0.84
C ALA A 119 11.23 11.36 0.93
N LYS A 120 10.55 11.10 -0.20
CA LYS A 120 9.12 10.74 -0.21
C LYS A 120 8.85 9.42 0.50
N VAL A 121 9.69 8.39 0.30
CA VAL A 121 9.54 7.10 1.01
C VAL A 121 9.76 7.26 2.51
N ALA A 122 10.72 8.09 2.92
CA ALA A 122 10.92 8.43 4.32
C ALA A 122 9.68 9.10 4.94
N LEU A 123 9.11 10.09 4.24
CA LEU A 123 7.86 10.77 4.67
C LEU A 123 6.68 9.80 4.75
N ASN A 124 6.53 8.89 3.79
CA ASN A 124 5.49 7.86 3.84
C ASN A 124 5.66 6.92 5.04
N THR A 125 6.90 6.53 5.35
CA THR A 125 7.22 5.65 6.48
C THR A 125 6.89 6.35 7.80
N GLU A 126 7.27 7.62 7.94
CA GLU A 126 6.89 8.46 9.08
C GLU A 126 5.37 8.64 9.17
N LEU A 127 4.69 8.90 8.06
CA LEU A 127 3.24 9.04 8.01
C LEU A 127 2.55 7.78 8.51
N MET A 128 2.99 6.60 8.07
CA MET A 128 2.45 5.30 8.51
C MET A 128 2.63 5.09 10.02
N ILE A 129 3.77 5.49 10.58
CA ILE A 129 4.06 5.36 12.02
C ILE A 129 3.23 6.38 12.84
N THR A 130 3.03 7.58 12.31
CA THR A 130 2.40 8.69 13.05
C THR A 130 0.89 8.75 12.87
N VAL A 131 0.33 8.13 11.83
CA VAL A 131 -1.12 8.07 11.62
C VAL A 131 -1.83 7.22 12.65
N ASP A 132 -1.16 6.20 13.15
CA ASP A 132 -1.64 5.38 14.25
C ASP A 132 -0.49 5.03 15.19
N PRO A 133 -0.10 5.96 16.09
CA PRO A 133 1.04 5.77 16.97
C PRO A 133 0.91 4.56 17.92
N ALA A 134 -0.32 4.08 18.15
CA ALA A 134 -0.64 2.91 18.96
C ALA A 134 -0.44 1.58 18.21
N ALA A 135 -0.35 1.61 16.88
CA ALA A 135 -0.19 0.46 16.03
C ALA A 135 1.28 0.01 15.93
N ARG A 136 1.86 -0.44 17.06
CA ARG A 136 3.27 -0.87 17.14
C ARG A 136 3.41 -2.40 17.38
N PRO A 137 4.33 -3.07 16.67
CA PRO A 137 5.12 -2.56 15.53
C PRO A 137 4.24 -2.25 14.29
N PRO A 138 4.65 -1.30 13.43
CA PRO A 138 3.96 -1.07 12.16
C PRO A 138 4.00 -2.34 11.30
N SER A 139 2.99 -2.54 10.46
CA SER A 139 2.85 -3.77 9.67
C SER A 139 2.20 -3.45 8.33
N VAL A 140 2.75 -4.05 7.28
CA VAL A 140 2.28 -3.96 5.89
C VAL A 140 1.87 -5.34 5.35
N PRO A 141 0.96 -5.42 4.35
CA PRO A 141 0.26 -4.28 3.74
C PRO A 141 -0.82 -3.71 4.68
N LEU A 142 -1.01 -2.39 4.63
CA LEU A 142 -2.04 -1.69 5.40
C LEU A 142 -2.86 -0.84 4.45
N MET A 143 -4.13 -1.22 4.27
CA MET A 143 -5.03 -0.61 3.31
C MET A 143 -6.13 0.18 3.99
N TYR A 144 -6.36 1.40 3.53
CA TYR A 144 -7.46 2.27 3.92
C TYR A 144 -8.40 2.46 2.74
N TYR A 145 -9.71 2.43 2.98
CA TYR A 145 -10.70 2.80 1.96
C TYR A 145 -11.98 3.32 2.59
N ARG A 146 -12.77 4.04 1.79
CA ARG A 146 -14.13 4.43 2.15
C ARG A 146 -15.11 3.43 1.53
N SER A 147 -15.92 2.80 2.38
CA SER A 147 -16.97 1.89 1.95
C SER A 147 -18.11 2.65 1.25
N SER A 148 -18.97 1.92 0.53
CA SER A 148 -20.16 2.48 -0.11
C SER A 148 -21.17 3.11 0.87
N SER A 149 -21.11 2.76 2.16
CA SER A 149 -21.89 3.40 3.23
C SER A 149 -21.21 4.64 3.84
N GLY A 150 -20.09 5.10 3.29
CA GLY A 150 -19.35 6.28 3.75
C GLY A 150 -18.41 6.05 4.93
N GLN A 151 -18.50 4.88 5.58
CA GLN A 151 -17.62 4.47 6.69
C GLN A 151 -16.22 4.15 6.20
N VAL A 152 -15.21 4.48 7.01
CA VAL A 152 -13.81 4.20 6.70
C VAL A 152 -13.44 2.83 7.26
N GLU A 153 -12.83 2.02 6.41
CA GLU A 153 -12.35 0.70 6.77
C GLU A 153 -10.84 0.62 6.60
N ILE A 154 -10.23 -0.17 7.48
CA ILE A 154 -8.79 -0.44 7.51
C ILE A 154 -8.60 -1.94 7.48
N ILE A 155 -7.89 -2.43 6.46
CA ILE A 155 -7.53 -3.83 6.30
C ILE A 155 -6.03 -3.96 6.56
N ALA A 156 -5.66 -4.81 7.50
CA ALA A 156 -4.28 -5.14 7.81
C ALA A 156 -3.94 -6.55 7.33
N GLY A 157 -2.93 -6.66 6.47
CA GLY A 157 -2.54 -7.90 5.81
C GLY A 157 -3.15 -8.05 4.42
N ALA A 158 -2.70 -9.09 3.72
CA ALA A 158 -3.18 -9.41 2.38
C ALA A 158 -4.61 -9.99 2.43
N MET A 159 -5.36 -9.76 1.35
CA MET A 159 -6.64 -10.41 1.08
C MET A 159 -6.67 -10.84 -0.38
N ASP A 160 -7.25 -12.02 -0.64
CA ASP A 160 -7.53 -12.43 -2.01
C ASP A 160 -8.61 -11.54 -2.65
N ALA A 161 -8.68 -11.56 -3.98
CA ALA A 161 -9.58 -10.72 -4.75
C ALA A 161 -11.05 -10.94 -4.37
N ARG A 162 -11.46 -12.17 -4.01
CA ARG A 162 -12.83 -12.49 -3.61
C ARG A 162 -13.17 -11.85 -2.26
N ALA A 163 -12.30 -12.01 -1.28
CA ALA A 163 -12.45 -11.47 0.06
C ALA A 163 -12.44 -9.93 0.01
N LEU A 164 -11.54 -9.35 -0.80
CA LEU A 164 -11.48 -7.90 -1.00
C LEU A 164 -12.74 -7.36 -1.69
N LYS A 165 -13.24 -8.06 -2.72
CA LYS A 165 -14.51 -7.73 -3.38
C LYS A 165 -15.68 -7.72 -2.40
N ALA A 166 -15.75 -8.71 -1.52
CA ALA A 166 -16.77 -8.80 -0.48
C ALA A 166 -16.65 -7.68 0.57
N ALA A 167 -15.44 -7.40 1.06
CA ALA A 167 -15.20 -6.35 2.06
C ALA A 167 -15.54 -4.95 1.51
N MET A 168 -15.25 -4.70 0.24
CA MET A 168 -15.55 -3.43 -0.43
C MET A 168 -16.97 -3.39 -1.02
N LYS A 169 -17.74 -4.49 -0.93
CA LYS A 169 -19.09 -4.64 -1.49
C LYS A 169 -19.17 -4.28 -2.99
N LEU A 170 -18.17 -4.70 -3.76
CA LEU A 170 -18.13 -4.46 -5.20
C LEU A 170 -19.07 -5.43 -5.93
N LYS A 171 -19.61 -5.00 -7.07
CA LYS A 171 -20.55 -5.79 -7.90
C LYS A 171 -19.86 -6.89 -8.68
#